data_AF-A0A2N2PSL7-F1
#
_entry.id   AF-A0A2N2PSL7-F1
#
_cell.length_a   1.000
_cell.length_b   1.000
_cell.length_c   1.000
_cell.angle_alpha   90.00
_cell.angle_beta   90.00
_cell.angle_gamma   90.00
#
_symmetry.space_group_name_H-M   'P 1'
#
loop_
_entity.id
_entity.type
_entity.pdbx_description
1 polymer ?
#
loop_
_entity_poly.entity_id
_entity_poly.type
_entity_poly.pdbx_seq_one_letter_code
_entity_poly.pdbx_strand_id
1 'polypeptide(L)' 'PFLEQNPNPTEQEIRQAISGNLCRCTGYQHIVEAVKLAAERMQK' A
#
# COMPACT_ATOMS: atom_id res chain seq x y z
N PRO A 1 2.03 -10.19 -5.01
CA PRO A 1 2.25 -10.80 -3.67
C PRO A 1 1.43 -10.20 -2.51
N PHE A 2 1.61 -8.92 -2.12
CA PHE A 2 0.90 -8.36 -0.95
C PHE A 2 -0.61 -8.23 -1.18
N LEU A 3 -1.04 -7.50 -2.21
CA LEU A 3 -2.48 -7.30 -2.51
C LEU A 3 -3.18 -8.57 -3.02
N GLU A 4 -2.43 -9.54 -3.54
CA GLU A 4 -2.98 -10.86 -3.87
C GLU A 4 -3.36 -11.66 -2.61
N GLN A 5 -2.59 -11.50 -1.52
CA GLN A 5 -2.80 -12.19 -0.25
C GLN A 5 -3.73 -11.42 0.70
N ASN A 6 -3.67 -10.10 0.66
CA ASN A 6 -4.53 -9.19 1.43
C ASN A 6 -5.18 -8.18 0.47
N PRO A 7 -6.32 -8.52 -0.15
CA PRO A 7 -6.99 -7.66 -1.14
C PRO A 7 -7.58 -6.37 -0.55
N ASN A 8 -7.83 -6.31 0.76
CA ASN A 8 -8.44 -5.16 1.41
C ASN A 8 -7.63 -4.72 2.65
N PRO A 9 -6.38 -4.28 2.48
CA PRO A 9 -5.50 -3.98 3.58
C PRO A 9 -5.86 -2.65 4.26
N THR A 10 -5.68 -2.60 5.57
CA THR A 10 -5.72 -1.36 6.34
C THR A 10 -4.49 -0.50 6.04
N GLU A 11 -4.57 0.79 6.34
CA GLU A 11 -3.42 1.70 6.17
C GLU A 11 -2.18 1.25 6.97
N GLN A 12 -2.38 0.75 8.19
CA GLN A 12 -1.30 0.24 9.02
C GLN A 12 -0.59 -0.94 8.38
N GLU A 13 -1.34 -1.89 7.81
CA GLU A 13 -0.78 -3.05 7.10
C GLU A 13 0.00 -2.62 5.86
N ILE A 14 -0.50 -1.64 5.10
CA ILE A 14 0.23 -1.07 3.95
C ILE A 14 1.56 -0.48 4.41
N ARG A 15 1.56 0.35 5.46
CA ARG A 15 2.77 0.98 6.01
C ARG A 15 3.78 -0.06 6.50
N GLN A 16 3.30 -1.12 7.15
CA GLN A 16 4.15 -2.23 7.57
C GLN A 16 4.75 -2.97 6.38
N ALA A 17 3.95 -3.25 5.34
CA ALA A 17 4.39 -3.94 4.14
C ALA A 17 5.47 -3.16 3.37
N ILE A 18 5.40 -1.82 3.36
CA ILE A 18 6.38 -0.97 2.68
C ILE A 18 7.53 -0.50 3.59
N SER A 19 7.56 -0.88 4.86
CA SER A 19 8.55 -0.38 5.84
C SER A 19 10.01 -0.64 5.46
N GLY A 20 10.28 -1.69 4.67
CA GLY A 20 11.61 -1.99 4.12
C GLY A 20 12.00 -1.19 2.87
N ASN A 21 11.12 -0.34 2.34
CA ASN A 21 11.34 0.42 1.10
C ASN A 21 11.56 1.90 1.44
N LEU A 22 12.83 2.32 1.55
CA LEU A 22 13.15 3.71 1.92
C LEU A 22 12.77 4.69 0.81
N CYS A 23 12.02 5.73 1.18
CA CYS A 23 11.68 6.86 0.32
C CYS A 23 12.12 8.18 0.97
N ARG A 24 12.77 9.06 0.21
CA ARG A 24 13.29 10.35 0.71
C ARG A 24 12.43 11.57 0.39
N CYS A 25 11.52 11.46 -0.57
CA CYS A 25 10.83 12.63 -1.13
C CYS A 25 9.40 12.81 -0.60
N THR A 26 8.60 11.74 -0.58
CA THR A 26 7.13 11.84 -0.46
C THR A 26 6.59 11.68 0.97
N GLY A 27 7.42 11.23 1.92
CA GLY A 27 6.96 10.91 3.27
C GLY A 27 5.95 9.76 3.34
N TYR A 28 5.92 8.89 2.32
CA TYR A 28 5.07 7.68 2.21
C TYR A 28 3.57 7.89 2.01
N GLN A 29 3.03 9.08 2.24
CA GLN A 29 1.58 9.31 2.17
C GLN A 29 0.97 8.94 0.81
N HIS A 30 1.53 9.46 -0.28
CA HIS A 30 1.04 9.15 -1.63
C HIS A 30 1.29 7.70 -2.06
N ILE A 31 2.28 7.03 -1.48
CA ILE A 31 2.52 5.59 -1.74
C ILE A 31 1.39 4.78 -1.10
N VAL A 32 1.01 5.11 0.14
CA VAL A 32 -0.11 4.47 0.84
C VAL A 32 -1.42 4.67 0.07
N GLU A 33 -1.69 5.90 -0.39
CA GLU A 33 -2.88 6.21 -1.21
C GLU A 33 -2.90 5.42 -2.52
N ALA A 34 -1.76 5.31 -3.21
CA ALA A 34 -1.66 4.54 -4.44
C ALA A 34 -1.92 3.05 -4.22
N VAL A 35 -1.45 2.48 -3.10
CA VAL A 35 -1.72 1.07 -2.76
C VAL A 35 -3.21 0.84 -2.47
N LYS A 36 -3.87 1.74 -1.73
CA LYS A 36 -5.33 1.66 -1.51
C LYS A 36 -6.11 1.70 -2.82
N LEU A 37 -5.76 2.64 -3.70
CA LEU A 37 -6.39 2.76 -5.02
C LEU A 37 -6.17 1.50 -5.89
N ALA A 38 -4.97 0.90 -5.82
CA ALA A 38 -4.69 -0.34 -6.52
C ALA A 38 -5.54 -1.51 -5.97
N ALA A 39 -5.67 -1.61 -4.64
CA ALA A 39 -6.50 -2.61 -3.98
C ALA A 39 -7.97 -2.53 -4.44
N GLU A 40 -8.54 -1.32 -4.48
CA GLU A 40 -9.90 -1.08 -4.99
C GLU A 40 -10.07 -1.48 -6.46
N ARG A 41 -9.05 -1.21 -7.30
CA ARG A 41 -9.09 -1.52 -8.73
C ARG A 41 -8.94 -3.00 -9.05
N MET A 42 -8.17 -3.74 -8.25
CA MET A 42 -7.96 -5.19 -8.44
C MET A 42 -9.19 -6.02 -8.06
N GLN A 43 -10.15 -5.44 -7.33
CA GLN A 43 -11.40 -6.09 -6.94
C GLN A 43 -12.56 -5.84 -7.93
N LYS A 44 -12.36 -4.96 -8.93
CA LYS A 44 -13.30 -4.76 -10.04
C LYS A 44 -13.01 -5.74 -11.17
#